data_AF-A0A9X2S5Y0-F1
#
_entry.id   AF-A0A9X2S5Y0-F1
#
_cell.length_a   1.000
_cell.length_b   1.000
_cell.length_c   1.000
_cell.angle_alpha   90.00
_cell.angle_beta   90.00
_cell.angle_gamma   90.00
#
_symmetry.space_group_name_H-M   'P 1'
#
loop_
_entity.id
_entity.type
_entity.pdbx_description
1 polymer ?
#
loop_
_entity_poly.entity_id
_entity_poly.type
_entity_poly.pdbx_seq_one_letter_code
_entity_poly.pdbx_strand_id
1 'polypeptide(L)' 'MIKNIVNYHIGLSCKSEDIIITLKRALMRSYLNNKEINLVIRSDNGSQFISHKFQETCKKLLLEHERIP' A
#
# COMPACT_ATOMS: atom_id res chain seq x y z
N MET A 1 0.26 -21.24 2.02
CA MET A 1 -0.48 -20.01 1.69
C MET A 1 0.02 -19.52 0.33
N ILE A 2 -0.85 -19.41 -0.67
CA ILE A 2 -0.46 -18.96 -2.02
C ILE A 2 -0.31 -17.44 -1.98
N LYS A 3 0.87 -16.93 -2.36
CA LYS A 3 1.10 -15.49 -2.52
C LYS A 3 0.59 -15.06 -3.89
N ASN A 4 -0.31 -14.08 -3.92
CA ASN A 4 -0.84 -13.51 -5.15
C ASN A 4 -0.33 -12.09 -5.34
N ILE A 5 0.15 -11.77 -6.55
CA ILE A 5 0.50 -10.40 -6.93
C ILE A 5 -0.79 -9.71 -7.40
N VAL A 6 -1.26 -8.73 -6.64
CA VAL A 6 -2.48 -7.99 -6.95
C VAL A 6 -2.22 -6.83 -7.90
N ASN A 7 -1.06 -6.17 -7.74
CA ASN A 7 -0.64 -5.06 -8.59
C ASN A 7 0.87 -4.80 -8.45
N TYR A 8 1.45 -4.02 -9.37
CA TYR A 8 2.86 -3.66 -9.36
C TYR A 8 3.10 -2.29 -10.03
N HIS A 9 4.28 -1.72 -9.79
CA HIS A 9 4.81 -0.53 -10.46
C HIS A 9 6.08 -0.87 -11.22
N ILE A 10 6.25 -0.33 -12.43
CA ILE A 10 7.51 -0.41 -13.20
C ILE A 10 7.87 1.01 -13.63
N GLY A 11 9.09 1.44 -13.27
CA GLY A 11 9.61 2.75 -13.64
C GLY A 11 11.08 2.91 -13.25
N LEU A 12 11.70 4.01 -13.69
CA LEU A 12 13.10 4.35 -13.38
C LEU A 12 13.32 4.76 -11.92
N SER A 13 12.24 5.03 -11.19
CA SER A 13 12.24 5.31 -9.76
C SER A 13 11.01 4.69 -9.09
N CYS A 14 11.10 4.51 -7.78
CA CYS A 14 10.00 4.07 -6.93
C CYS A 14 9.86 5.06 -5.77
N LYS A 15 9.08 6.12 -5.99
CA LYS A 15 8.81 7.15 -4.98
C LYS A 15 7.52 6.83 -4.22
N SER A 16 7.28 7.54 -3.13
CA SER A 16 6.05 7.40 -2.34
C SER A 16 4.78 7.53 -3.18
N GLU A 17 4.78 8.43 -4.17
CA GLU A 17 3.68 8.62 -5.11
C GLU A 17 3.35 7.36 -5.91
N ASP A 18 4.38 6.68 -6.43
CA ASP A 18 4.24 5.49 -7.25
C ASP A 18 3.62 4.35 -6.43
N ILE A 19 4.08 4.20 -5.18
CA ILE A 19 3.53 3.25 -4.22
C ILE A 19 2.06 3.58 -3.93
N ILE A 20 1.72 4.84 -3.66
CA ILE A 20 0.34 5.27 -3.36
C ILE A 20 -0.60 4.93 -4.53
N ILE A 21 -0.17 5.21 -5.76
CA ILE A 21 -0.95 4.90 -6.97
C ILE A 21 -1.15 3.38 -7.09
N THR A 22 -0.09 2.61 -6.87
CA THR A 22 -0.11 1.14 -6.94
C THR A 22 -1.04 0.54 -5.89
N LEU A 23 -0.98 1.04 -4.66
CA LEU A 23 -1.83 0.63 -3.54
C LEU A 23 -3.30 0.90 -3.84
N LYS A 24 -3.65 2.12 -4.27
CA LYS A 24 -5.04 2.47 -4.61
C LYS A 24 -5.60 1.58 -5.72
N ARG A 25 -4.81 1.33 -6.77
CA ARG A 25 -5.18 0.41 -7.86
C ARG A 25 -5.35 -1.03 -7.37
N ALA A 26 -4.53 -1.49 -6.42
CA ALA A 26 -4.64 -2.83 -5.85
C ALA A 26 -5.94 -3.00 -5.04
N LEU A 27 -6.27 -2.03 -4.20
CA LEU A 27 -7.52 -2.02 -3.42
C LEU A 27 -8.74 -2.03 -4.34
N MET A 28 -8.72 -1.21 -5.39
CA MET A 28 -9.81 -1.11 -6.36
C MET A 28 -10.05 -2.41 -7.14
N ARG A 29 -8.98 -3.16 -7.47
CA ARG A 29 -9.06 -4.47 -8.16
C ARG A 29 -9.51 -5.62 -7.25
N SER A 30 -9.29 -5.50 -5.95
CA SER A 30 -9.48 -6.63 -5.03
C SER A 30 -10.91 -6.79 -4.51
N TYR A 31 -11.89 -6.02 -5.02
CA TYR A 31 -13.28 -5.94 -4.48
C TYR A 31 -13.35 -5.59 -2.97
N LEU A 32 -12.27 -5.08 -2.38
CA LEU A 32 -12.18 -4.73 -0.96
C LEU A 32 -12.95 -3.44 -0.61
N ASN A 33 -13.49 -2.74 -1.61
CA ASN A 33 -14.24 -1.50 -1.41
C ASN A 33 -15.56 -1.68 -0.62
N ASN A 34 -16.08 -2.90 -0.46
CA ASN A 34 -17.42 -3.16 0.09
C ASN A 34 -17.44 -4.00 1.37
N LYS A 35 -16.28 -4.31 1.96
CA LYS A 35 -16.24 -5.00 3.27
C LYS A 35 -15.36 -4.19 4.21
N GLU A 36 -15.86 -3.95 5.42
CA GLU A 36 -15.07 -3.52 6.58
C GLU A 36 -14.01 -4.60 6.86
N ILE A 37 -12.91 -4.55 6.13
CA ILE A 37 -11.77 -5.44 6.33
C ILE A 37 -10.68 -4.54 6.90
N ASN A 38 -10.30 -4.81 8.15
CA ASN A 38 -9.11 -4.24 8.76
C ASN A 38 -7.89 -4.75 7.97
N LEU A 39 -7.51 -4.00 6.94
CA LEU A 39 -6.36 -4.33 6.10
C LEU A 39 -5.09 -3.78 6.75
N VAL A 40 -4.09 -4.65 6.85
CA VAL A 40 -2.74 -4.29 7.29
C VAL A 40 -1.82 -4.27 6.07
N ILE A 41 -1.21 -3.13 5.81
CA ILE A 41 -0.09 -3.01 4.87
C ILE A 41 1.19 -3.25 5.65
N ARG A 42 1.99 -4.22 5.21
CA ARG A 42 3.30 -4.53 5.80
C ARG A 42 4.41 -4.17 4.82
N SER A 43 5.39 -3.40 5.27
CA SER A 43 6.54 -2.98 4.44
C SER A 43 7.86 -3.02 5.21
N ASP A 44 8.97 -2.90 4.48
CA ASP A 44 10.25 -2.49 5.06
C ASP A 44 10.26 -0.99 5.43
N ASN A 45 11.41 -0.50 5.91
CA ASN A 45 11.66 0.90 6.30
C ASN A 45 12.18 1.79 5.16
N GLY A 46 11.98 1.43 3.89
CA GLY A 46 12.35 2.23 2.74
C GLY A 46 11.77 3.64 2.82
N SER A 47 12.51 4.63 2.31
CA SER A 47 12.14 6.06 2.37
C SER A 47 10.75 6.35 1.83
N GLN A 48 10.31 5.59 0.81
CA GLN A 48 8.99 5.66 0.24
C GLN A 48 7.88 5.30 1.25
N PHE A 49 8.12 4.32 2.13
CA PHE A 49 7.15 3.82 3.11
C PHE A 49 7.17 4.59 4.43
N ILE A 50 8.29 5.18 4.83
CA ILE A 50 8.36 6.06 6.02
C ILE A 50 7.98 7.51 5.72
N SER A 51 7.69 7.84 4.46
CA SER A 51 7.33 9.19 4.07
C SER A 51 6.00 9.63 4.68
N HIS A 52 5.91 10.91 5.08
CA HIS A 52 4.67 11.51 5.58
C HIS A 52 3.50 11.30 4.61
N LYS A 53 3.77 11.41 3.30
CA LYS A 53 2.75 11.23 2.25
C LYS A 53 2.16 9.83 2.22
N PHE A 54 2.98 8.80 2.40
CA PHE A 54 2.52 7.42 2.44
C PHE A 54 1.71 7.14 3.71
N GLN A 55 2.20 7.57 4.87
CA GLN A 55 1.51 7.42 6.16
C GLN A 55 0.14 8.10 6.15
N GLU A 56 0.06 9.35 5.68
CA GLU A 56 -1.22 10.08 5.56
C GLU A 56 -2.19 9.41 4.58
N THR A 57 -1.67 8.77 3.53
CA THR A 57 -2.50 8.00 2.61
C THR A 57 -3.08 6.76 3.29
N CYS A 58 -2.29 6.02 4.06
CA CYS A 58 -2.78 4.86 4.81
C CYS A 58 -3.89 5.26 5.78
N LYS A 59 -3.71 6.35 6.54
CA LYS A 59 -4.75 6.89 7.44
C LYS A 59 -6.05 7.25 6.69
N LYS A 60 -5.94 7.95 5.55
CA LYS A 60 -7.12 8.33 4.74
C LYS A 60 -7.86 7.14 4.13
N LEU A 61 -7.14 6.04 3.89
CA LEU A 61 -7.70 4.79 3.39
C LEU A 61 -8.11 3.83 4.53
N LEU A 62 -8.03 4.27 5.80
CA LEU A 62 -8.32 3.45 6.99
C LEU A 62 -7.51 2.14 7.02
N LEU A 63 -6.25 2.21 6.61
CA LEU A 63 -5.31 1.08 6.61
C LEU A 63 -4.36 1.18 7.81
N GLU A 64 -4.12 0.04 8.45
CA GLU A 64 -3.00 -0.08 9.39
C GLU A 64 -1.71 -0.27 8.59
N HIS A 65 -0.64 0.45 8.96
CA HIS A 65 0.68 0.31 8.35
C HIS A 65 1.67 -0.23 9.38
N GLU A 66 2.07 -1.48 9.20
CA GLU A 66 3.09 -2.15 9.99
C GLU A 66 4.44 -2.13 9.27
N ARG A 67 5.51 -1.76 9.97
CA ARG A 67 6.88 -1.82 9.46
C ARG A 67 7.57 -3.03 10.05
N ILE A 68 8.11 -3.89 9.19
CA ILE A 68 8.84 -5.12 9.58
C ILE A 68 10.30 -4.73 9.91
N PRO A 69 10.94 -5.35 10.92
CA PRO A 69 12.35 -5.11 11.27
C PRO A 69 13.31 -5.27 10.11
#